data_AF-A0A7C4W6S5-F1
#
_entry.id   AF-A0A7C4W6S5-F1
#
_cell.length_a   1.000
_cell.length_b   1.000
_cell.length_c   1.000
_cell.angle_alpha   90.00
_cell.angle_beta   90.00
_cell.angle_gamma   90.00
#
_symmetry.space_group_name_H-M   'P 1'
#
loop_
_entity.id
_entity.type
_entity.pdbx_description
1 polymer ?
#
loop_
_entity_poly.entity_id
_entity_poly.type
_entity_poly.pdbx_seq_one_letter_code
_entity_poly.pdbx_strand_id
1 'polypeptide(L)'
;LIGAVLMIYGVSFLKKGENVVVSYANIIKSKGAVAMIVSSLLMAIGRIIDRKFTISLSPLGYSVGIYLVISTYILVYGIASGSRISDYTNLIKQKWLYLILGGICNAYSYVALLKAFNYFGVSVAEPLSMLSVFVTMFFAKIFLRERIGVRLLAAVLLFVGSILIY
;
A
#
# COMPACT_ATOMS: atom_id res chain seq x y z
N LEU A 1 -21.86 -9.08 5.86
CA LEU A 1 -22.66 -8.46 4.77
C LEU A 1 -22.59 -6.93 4.81
N ILE A 2 -22.88 -6.31 5.96
CA ILE A 2 -22.89 -4.83 6.14
C ILE A 2 -21.53 -4.20 5.81
N GLY A 3 -20.42 -4.77 6.28
CA GLY A 3 -19.08 -4.25 6.00
C GLY A 3 -18.73 -4.19 4.51
N ALA A 4 -19.09 -5.23 3.75
CA ALA A 4 -18.89 -5.25 2.29
C ALA A 4 -19.71 -4.16 1.57
N VAL A 5 -20.96 -3.94 1.99
CA VAL A 5 -21.81 -2.86 1.44
C VAL A 5 -21.21 -1.49 1.71
N LEU A 6 -20.70 -1.25 2.93
CA LEU A 6 -20.04 0.00 3.30
C LEU A 6 -18.76 0.24 2.49
N MET A 7 -17.95 -0.80 2.27
CA MET A 7 -16.75 -0.68 1.45
C MET A 7 -17.10 -0.34 -0.01
N ILE A 8 -18.07 -1.04 -0.60
CA ILE A 8 -18.58 -0.75 -1.95
C ILE A 8 -19.05 0.71 -2.02
N TYR A 9 -19.93 1.13 -1.11
CA TYR A 9 -20.42 2.50 -1.12
C TYR A 9 -19.29 3.55 -0.95
N GLY A 10 -18.32 3.29 -0.07
CA GLY A 10 -17.16 4.14 0.14
C GLY A 10 -16.30 4.35 -1.11
N VAL A 11 -16.09 3.30 -1.93
CA VAL A 11 -15.32 3.40 -3.19
C VAL A 11 -15.93 4.43 -4.15
N SER A 12 -17.25 4.58 -4.17
CA SER A 12 -17.93 5.51 -5.08
C SER A 12 -17.57 7.00 -4.88
N PHE A 13 -17.06 7.34 -3.69
CA PHE A 13 -16.64 8.70 -3.34
C PHE A 13 -15.17 9.00 -3.67
N LEU A 14 -14.37 7.98 -4.03
CA LEU A 14 -12.95 8.16 -4.38
C LEU A 14 -12.77 8.91 -5.70
N LYS A 15 -13.61 8.62 -6.69
CA LYS A 15 -13.63 9.31 -7.99
C LYS A 15 -15.06 9.69 -8.36
N LYS A 16 -15.44 10.90 -7.93
CA LYS A 16 -16.81 11.42 -8.01
C LYS A 16 -17.32 11.40 -9.46
N GLY A 17 -18.42 10.69 -9.69
CA GLY A 17 -19.31 10.82 -10.84
C GLY A 17 -20.65 11.43 -10.42
N GLU A 18 -21.53 11.65 -11.39
CA GLU A 18 -22.87 12.19 -11.13
C GLU A 18 -23.73 11.23 -10.27
N ASN A 19 -23.55 9.93 -10.47
CA ASN A 19 -24.21 8.85 -9.73
C ASN A 19 -23.21 7.74 -9.38
N VAL A 20 -23.56 6.86 -8.43
CA VAL A 20 -22.70 5.74 -7.98
C VAL A 20 -22.19 4.89 -9.14
N VAL A 21 -23.07 4.54 -10.09
CA VAL A 21 -22.70 3.74 -11.28
C VAL A 21 -21.66 4.45 -12.14
N VAL A 22 -21.78 5.76 -12.31
CA VAL A 22 -20.83 6.58 -13.08
C VAL A 22 -19.51 6.72 -12.34
N SER A 23 -19.51 6.85 -11.00
CA SER A 23 -18.29 6.81 -10.19
C SER A 23 -17.53 5.50 -10.39
N TYR A 24 -18.22 4.36 -10.37
CA TYR A 24 -17.61 3.05 -10.61
C TYR A 24 -17.06 2.89 -12.03
N ALA A 25 -17.83 3.31 -13.03
CA ALA A 25 -17.35 3.33 -14.42
C ALA A 25 -16.09 4.18 -14.57
N ASN A 26 -16.02 5.32 -13.87
CA ASN A 26 -14.85 6.21 -13.87
C ASN A 26 -13.62 5.61 -13.20
N ILE A 27 -13.80 4.72 -12.23
CA ILE A 27 -12.72 3.96 -11.58
C ILE A 27 -12.18 2.93 -12.58
N ILE A 28 -13.05 2.09 -13.16
CA ILE A 28 -12.63 1.03 -14.08
C ILE A 28 -11.97 1.61 -15.35
N LYS A 29 -12.44 2.76 -15.85
CA LYS A 29 -11.81 3.45 -17.00
C LYS A 29 -10.46 4.09 -16.66
N SER A 30 -10.13 4.27 -15.39
CA SER A 30 -8.89 4.93 -14.97
C SER A 30 -7.73 3.96 -14.99
N LYS A 31 -6.75 4.15 -15.89
CA LYS A 31 -5.51 3.33 -15.94
C LYS A 31 -4.86 3.19 -14.55
N GLY A 32 -4.79 4.29 -13.80
CA GLY A 32 -4.24 4.27 -12.43
C GLY A 32 -5.06 3.44 -11.43
N ALA A 33 -6.40 3.43 -11.53
CA ALA A 33 -7.21 2.64 -10.61
C ALA A 33 -7.19 1.15 -10.96
N VAL A 34 -7.15 0.81 -12.26
CA VAL A 34 -6.95 -0.58 -12.71
C VAL A 34 -5.59 -1.10 -12.22
N ALA A 35 -4.53 -0.30 -12.36
CA ALA A 35 -3.22 -0.67 -11.82
C ALA A 35 -3.25 -0.92 -10.30
N MET A 36 -3.98 -0.10 -9.54
CA MET A 36 -4.16 -0.30 -8.10
C MET A 36 -4.95 -1.56 -7.76
N ILE A 37 -5.98 -1.90 -8.53
CA ILE A 37 -6.75 -3.16 -8.34
C ILE A 37 -5.82 -4.37 -8.54
N VAL A 38 -5.06 -4.37 -9.65
CA VAL A 38 -4.09 -5.44 -9.94
C VAL A 38 -3.04 -5.53 -8.84
N SER A 39 -2.46 -4.41 -8.42
CA SER A 39 -1.48 -4.36 -7.33
C SER A 39 -2.07 -4.90 -6.02
N SER A 40 -3.31 -4.57 -5.68
CA SER A 40 -3.96 -5.04 -4.46
C SER A 40 -4.17 -6.56 -4.45
N LEU A 41 -4.52 -7.15 -5.60
CA LEU A 41 -4.64 -8.60 -5.75
C LEU A 41 -3.29 -9.30 -5.59
N LEU A 42 -2.23 -8.76 -6.20
CA LEU A 42 -0.87 -9.29 -6.04
C LEU A 42 -0.38 -9.18 -4.60
N MET A 43 -0.66 -8.06 -3.93
CA MET A 43 -0.34 -7.88 -2.51
C MET A 43 -1.07 -8.89 -1.63
N ALA A 44 -2.35 -9.18 -1.91
CA ALA A 44 -3.10 -10.19 -1.16
C ALA A 44 -2.43 -11.57 -1.23
N ILE A 45 -1.99 -11.99 -2.42
CA ILE A 45 -1.24 -13.24 -2.61
C ILE A 45 0.10 -13.19 -1.84
N GLY A 46 0.83 -12.08 -1.98
CA GLY A 46 2.11 -11.86 -1.30
C GLY A 46 1.99 -12.01 0.22
N ARG A 47 0.97 -11.41 0.84
CA ARG A 47 0.76 -11.44 2.30
C ARG A 47 0.47 -12.83 2.86
N ILE A 48 -0.18 -13.69 2.08
CA ILE A 48 -0.38 -15.10 2.45
C ILE A 48 0.95 -15.86 2.40
N ILE A 49 1.77 -15.59 1.38
CA ILE A 49 3.13 -16.15 1.26
C ILE A 49 3.98 -15.67 2.44
N ASP A 50 3.99 -14.36 2.71
CA ASP A 50 4.72 -13.73 3.81
C ASP A 50 4.41 -14.44 5.12
N ARG A 51 3.12 -14.55 5.46
CA ARG A 51 2.70 -15.23 6.70
C ARG A 51 3.17 -16.69 6.73
N LYS A 52 3.06 -17.43 5.63
CA LYS A 52 3.48 -18.84 5.59
C LYS A 52 4.96 -19.00 5.94
N PHE A 53 5.82 -18.13 5.40
CA PHE A 53 7.26 -18.20 5.63
C PHE A 53 7.68 -17.63 7.00
N THR A 54 7.02 -16.57 7.49
CA THR A 54 7.35 -15.96 8.79
C THR A 54 6.85 -16.77 10.00
N ILE A 55 6.05 -17.82 9.81
CA ILE A 55 5.75 -18.78 10.88
C ILE A 55 7.00 -19.63 11.20
N SER A 56 7.72 -20.06 10.17
CA SER A 56 8.92 -20.92 10.30
C SER A 56 10.23 -20.15 10.44
N LEU A 57 10.26 -18.87 10.05
CA LEU A 57 11.46 -18.04 10.00
C LEU A 57 11.26 -16.75 10.80
N SER A 58 12.36 -16.10 11.19
CA SER A 58 12.27 -14.80 11.85
C SER A 58 11.72 -13.74 10.88
N PRO A 59 10.74 -12.90 11.30
CA PRO A 59 10.22 -11.81 10.45
C PRO A 59 11.30 -10.87 9.93
N LEU A 60 12.31 -10.60 10.76
CA LEU A 60 13.46 -9.78 10.37
C LEU A 60 14.30 -10.45 9.28
N GLY A 61 14.67 -11.72 9.45
CA GLY A 61 15.47 -12.44 8.45
C GLY A 61 14.75 -12.57 7.12
N TYR A 62 13.45 -12.87 7.14
CA TYR A 62 12.62 -12.91 5.94
C TYR A 62 12.55 -11.54 5.25
N SER A 63 12.37 -10.46 6.01
CA SER A 63 12.31 -9.10 5.44
C SER A 63 13.61 -8.72 4.72
N VAL A 64 14.77 -9.03 5.30
CA VAL A 64 16.08 -8.77 4.68
C VAL A 64 16.19 -9.53 3.36
N GLY A 65 15.80 -10.80 3.34
CA GLY A 65 15.81 -11.63 2.12
C GLY A 65 14.93 -11.05 1.01
N ILE A 66 13.69 -10.67 1.32
CA ILE A 66 12.77 -10.08 0.34
C ILE A 66 13.31 -8.76 -0.22
N TYR A 67 13.79 -7.84 0.63
CA TYR A 67 14.31 -6.55 0.16
C TYR A 67 15.56 -6.72 -0.71
N LEU A 68 16.42 -7.68 -0.38
CA LEU A 68 17.58 -7.99 -1.20
C LEU A 68 17.15 -8.51 -2.58
N VAL A 69 16.25 -9.49 -2.64
CA VAL A 69 15.75 -10.04 -3.92
C VAL A 69 15.07 -8.97 -4.76
N ILE A 70 14.18 -8.16 -4.17
CA ILE A 70 13.48 -7.09 -4.88
C ILE A 70 14.45 -6.02 -5.38
N SER A 71 15.37 -5.55 -4.52
CA SER A 71 16.33 -4.51 -4.92
C SER A 71 17.27 -4.99 -6.03
N THR A 72 17.76 -6.23 -5.95
CA THR A 72 18.57 -6.83 -7.02
C THR A 72 17.77 -6.97 -8.31
N TYR A 73 16.53 -7.45 -8.25
CA TYR A 73 15.67 -7.58 -9.43
C TYR A 73 15.44 -6.23 -10.11
N ILE A 74 15.06 -5.19 -9.36
CA ILE A 74 14.83 -3.85 -9.89
C ILE A 74 16.10 -3.26 -10.50
N LEU A 75 17.25 -3.45 -9.86
CA LEU A 75 18.54 -2.97 -10.37
C LEU A 75 18.90 -3.65 -11.69
N VAL A 76 18.82 -4.99 -11.75
CA VAL A 76 19.15 -5.77 -12.96
C VAL A 76 18.21 -5.39 -14.11
N TYR A 77 16.90 -5.34 -13.84
CA TYR A 77 15.91 -4.95 -14.83
C TYR A 77 16.10 -3.51 -15.31
N GLY A 78 16.42 -2.59 -14.40
CA GLY A 78 16.66 -1.18 -14.72
C GLY A 78 17.87 -0.98 -15.63
N ILE A 79 18.96 -1.69 -15.37
CA ILE A 79 20.15 -1.68 -16.24
C ILE A 79 19.82 -2.32 -17.59
N ALA A 80 19.13 -3.47 -17.61
CA ALA A 80 18.73 -4.15 -18.85
C ALA A 80 17.79 -3.30 -19.73
N SER A 81 16.99 -2.43 -19.11
CA SER A 81 16.10 -1.49 -19.79
C SER A 81 16.81 -0.22 -20.30
N GLY A 82 18.13 -0.12 -20.13
CA GLY A 82 18.94 0.98 -20.67
C GLY A 82 19.27 2.11 -19.68
N SER A 83 18.93 1.97 -18.40
CA SER A 83 19.28 2.98 -17.38
C SER A 83 20.77 2.92 -17.04
N ARG A 84 21.44 4.07 -16.90
CA ARG A 84 22.87 4.10 -16.56
C ARG A 84 23.07 4.04 -15.05
N ILE A 85 24.12 3.37 -14.61
CA ILE A 85 24.50 3.30 -13.19
C ILE A 85 24.73 4.70 -12.59
N SER A 86 25.23 5.64 -13.41
CA SER A 86 25.41 7.04 -13.03
C SER A 86 24.13 7.68 -12.52
N ASP A 87 22.98 7.35 -13.11
CA ASP A 87 21.70 7.99 -12.81
C ASP A 87 21.24 7.63 -11.39
N TYR A 88 21.41 6.37 -10.99
CA TYR A 88 21.11 5.91 -9.63
C TYR A 88 22.06 6.54 -8.60
N THR A 89 23.36 6.57 -8.87
CA THR A 89 24.33 7.14 -7.93
C THR A 89 24.14 8.65 -7.74
N ASN A 90 23.78 9.37 -8.79
CA ASN A 90 23.46 10.79 -8.72
C ASN A 90 22.19 11.05 -7.90
N LEU A 91 21.15 10.24 -8.10
CA LEU A 91 19.92 10.31 -7.30
C LEU A 91 20.22 10.10 -5.81
N ILE A 92 21.04 9.09 -5.48
CA ILE A 92 21.44 8.81 -4.10
C ILE A 92 22.15 10.02 -3.50
N LYS A 93 23.17 10.57 -4.18
CA LYS A 93 23.92 11.73 -3.67
C LYS A 93 23.03 12.95 -3.44
N GLN A 94 22.11 13.22 -4.37
CA GLN A 94 21.25 14.41 -4.29
C GLN A 94 20.10 14.27 -3.28
N LYS A 95 19.62 13.05 -3.01
CA LYS A 95 18.41 12.79 -2.22
C LYS A 95 18.65 11.86 -1.02
N TRP A 96 19.90 11.66 -0.61
CA TRP A 96 20.30 10.68 0.41
C TRP A 96 19.47 10.75 1.71
N LEU A 97 19.20 11.95 2.23
CA LEU A 97 18.41 12.13 3.44
C LEU A 97 16.99 11.57 3.31
N TYR A 98 16.31 11.87 2.19
CA TYR A 98 14.96 11.36 1.93
C TYR A 98 14.96 9.84 1.70
N LEU A 99 16.01 9.31 1.08
CA LEU A 99 16.16 7.87 0.86
C LEU A 99 16.40 7.12 2.18
N ILE A 100 17.21 7.66 3.10
CA ILE A 100 17.43 7.05 4.42
C ILE A 100 16.15 7.10 5.24
N LEU A 101 15.49 8.27 5.34
CA LEU A 101 14.25 8.40 6.10
C LEU A 101 13.15 7.49 5.54
N GLY A 102 12.97 7.48 4.22
CA GLY A 102 12.02 6.60 3.54
C GLY A 102 12.35 5.13 3.74
N GLY A 103 13.62 4.75 3.63
CA GLY A 103 14.10 3.38 3.83
C GLY A 103 13.86 2.88 5.25
N ILE A 104 14.18 3.69 6.27
CA ILE A 104 13.91 3.37 7.68
C ILE A 104 12.41 3.16 7.88
N CYS A 105 11.57 4.09 7.43
CA CYS A 105 10.12 3.98 7.58
C CYS A 105 9.58 2.70 6.90
N ASN A 106 10.07 2.38 5.70
CA ASN A 106 9.63 1.21 4.95
C ASN A 106 10.07 -0.10 5.64
N ALA A 107 11.33 -0.21 6.04
CA ALA A 107 11.85 -1.39 6.73
C ALA A 107 11.14 -1.66 8.06
N TYR A 108 10.99 -0.64 8.92
CA TYR A 108 10.32 -0.80 10.21
C TYR A 108 8.83 -1.11 10.06
N SER A 109 8.13 -0.45 9.13
CA SER A 109 6.71 -0.72 8.88
C SER A 109 6.48 -2.15 8.35
N TYR A 110 7.34 -2.64 7.45
CA TYR A 110 7.23 -3.99 6.92
C TYR A 110 7.54 -5.06 7.99
N VAL A 111 8.61 -4.89 8.77
CA VAL A 111 8.90 -5.82 9.88
C VAL A 111 7.76 -5.83 10.92
N ALA A 112 7.18 -4.67 11.22
CA ALA A 112 6.02 -4.58 12.11
C ALA A 112 4.79 -5.30 11.52
N LEU A 113 4.54 -5.16 10.21
CA LEU A 113 3.45 -5.86 9.52
C LEU A 113 3.62 -7.38 9.58
N LEU A 114 4.82 -7.89 9.28
CA LEU A 114 5.11 -9.33 9.36
C LEU A 114 4.94 -9.89 10.78
N LYS A 115 5.37 -9.12 11.79
CA LYS A 115 5.12 -9.47 13.19
C LYS A 115 3.62 -9.49 13.49
N ALA A 116 2.87 -8.46 13.05
CA ALA A 116 1.43 -8.37 13.26
C ALA A 116 0.68 -9.55 12.63
N PHE A 117 1.11 -10.01 11.44
CA PHE A 117 0.60 -11.24 10.88
C PHE A 117 0.78 -12.38 11.88
N ASN A 118 2.00 -12.65 12.34
CA ASN A 118 2.26 -13.73 13.29
C ASN A 118 1.42 -13.65 14.58
N TYR A 119 1.16 -12.45 15.13
CA TYR A 119 0.34 -12.27 16.33
C TYR A 119 -1.17 -12.44 16.11
N PHE A 120 -1.74 -11.82 15.07
CA PHE A 120 -3.20 -11.66 14.95
C PHE A 120 -3.83 -12.39 13.76
N GLY A 121 -3.03 -12.94 12.83
CA GLY A 121 -3.57 -13.38 11.53
C GLY A 121 -3.43 -12.31 10.46
N VAL A 122 -3.36 -12.73 9.19
CA VAL A 122 -3.42 -11.80 8.04
C VAL A 122 -4.78 -11.10 8.01
N SER A 123 -5.85 -11.84 8.30
CA SER A 123 -7.23 -11.37 8.36
C SER A 123 -7.44 -10.16 9.27
N VAL A 124 -6.81 -10.13 10.44
CA VAL A 124 -7.00 -9.04 11.43
C VAL A 124 -5.98 -7.91 11.23
N ALA A 125 -4.73 -8.25 10.93
CA ALA A 125 -3.67 -7.26 10.76
C ALA A 125 -3.91 -6.36 9.53
N GLU A 126 -4.52 -6.90 8.47
CA GLU A 126 -4.75 -6.16 7.23
C GLU A 126 -5.71 -4.98 7.36
N PRO A 127 -6.95 -5.16 7.88
CA PRO A 127 -7.84 -4.06 8.22
C PRO A 127 -7.19 -3.04 9.14
N LEU A 128 -6.43 -3.50 10.14
CA LEU A 128 -5.77 -2.61 11.08
C LEU A 128 -4.72 -1.73 10.40
N SER A 129 -4.00 -2.26 9.40
CA SER A 129 -3.04 -1.51 8.60
C SER A 129 -3.67 -0.34 7.83
N MET A 130 -4.98 -0.39 7.55
CA MET A 130 -5.71 0.69 6.87
C MET A 130 -5.84 1.97 7.69
N LEU A 131 -5.55 1.95 9.01
CA LEU A 131 -5.43 3.18 9.81
C LEU A 131 -4.40 4.16 9.22
N SER A 132 -3.38 3.64 8.53
CA SER A 132 -2.39 4.44 7.83
C SER A 132 -3.01 5.41 6.82
N VAL A 133 -4.16 5.10 6.23
CA VAL A 133 -4.86 5.97 5.26
C VAL A 133 -5.19 7.33 5.89
N PHE A 134 -5.62 7.37 7.15
CA PHE A 134 -5.94 8.63 7.81
C PHE A 134 -4.69 9.48 8.06
N VAL A 135 -3.59 8.84 8.46
CA VAL A 135 -2.29 9.50 8.65
C VAL A 135 -1.77 10.03 7.31
N THR A 136 -1.84 9.23 6.24
CA THR A 136 -1.45 9.65 4.89
C THR A 136 -2.31 10.80 4.40
N MET A 137 -3.63 10.76 4.59
CA MET A 137 -4.52 11.87 4.21
C MET A 137 -4.18 13.15 4.99
N PHE A 138 -3.93 13.05 6.29
CA PHE A 138 -3.52 14.21 7.10
C PHE A 138 -2.26 14.87 6.54
N PHE A 139 -1.23 14.08 6.24
CA PHE A 139 0.00 14.60 5.64
C PHE A 139 -0.17 15.09 4.21
N ALA A 140 -1.00 14.43 3.39
CA ALA A 140 -1.35 14.91 2.05
C ALA A 140 -2.04 16.29 2.10
N LYS A 141 -2.84 16.56 3.15
CA LYS A 141 -3.42 17.90 3.36
C LYS A 141 -2.35 18.95 3.59
N ILE A 142 -1.39 18.64 4.46
CA ILE A 142 -0.41 19.61 4.95
C ILE A 142 0.67 19.86 3.91
N PHE A 143 1.27 18.80 3.38
CA PHE A 143 2.42 18.88 2.49
C PHE A 143 2.04 19.01 1.02
N LEU A 144 0.98 18.31 0.57
CA LEU A 144 0.56 18.30 -0.83
C LEU A 144 -0.64 19.22 -1.12
N ARG A 145 -1.23 19.82 -0.07
CA ARG A 145 -2.40 20.72 -0.16
C ARG A 145 -3.59 20.09 -0.88
N GLU A 146 -3.76 18.77 -0.74
CA GLU A 146 -4.87 18.05 -1.38
C GLU A 146 -6.24 18.41 -0.77
N ARG A 147 -7.28 18.42 -1.60
CA ARG A 147 -8.68 18.57 -1.15
C ARG A 147 -9.24 17.21 -0.73
N ILE A 148 -9.29 16.98 0.58
CA ILE A 148 -9.65 15.66 1.14
C ILE A 148 -11.13 15.55 1.51
N GLY A 149 -11.89 16.66 1.55
CA GLY A 149 -13.25 16.72 2.12
C GLY A 149 -14.13 15.48 1.91
N VAL A 150 -14.50 15.17 0.67
CA VAL A 150 -15.36 14.01 0.35
C VAL A 150 -14.60 12.67 0.41
N ARG A 151 -13.27 12.69 0.17
CA ARG A 151 -12.41 11.50 0.24
C ARG A 151 -12.22 11.00 1.68
N LEU A 152 -12.33 11.88 2.68
CA LEU A 152 -12.29 11.49 4.08
C LEU A 152 -13.48 10.60 4.44
N LEU A 153 -14.68 10.95 3.98
CA LEU A 153 -15.88 10.12 4.15
C LEU A 153 -15.70 8.75 3.49
N ALA A 154 -15.13 8.72 2.28
CA ALA A 154 -14.77 7.48 1.60
C ALA A 154 -13.83 6.61 2.47
N ALA A 155 -12.76 7.21 3.02
CA ALA A 155 -11.80 6.50 3.87
C ALA A 155 -12.43 5.96 5.16
N VAL A 156 -13.31 6.73 5.81
CA VAL A 156 -14.04 6.27 7.00
C VAL A 156 -14.93 5.08 6.66
N LEU A 157 -15.71 5.16 5.57
CA LEU A 157 -16.59 4.07 5.14
C LEU A 157 -15.80 2.80 4.78
N LEU A 158 -14.67 2.94 4.09
CA LEU A 158 -13.78 1.83 3.75
C LEU A 158 -13.17 1.20 5.00
N PHE A 159 -12.71 2.01 5.96
CA PHE A 159 -12.10 1.54 7.19
C PHE A 159 -13.11 0.81 8.08
N VAL A 160 -14.26 1.42 8.34
CA VAL A 160 -15.33 0.82 9.15
C VAL A 160 -15.86 -0.44 8.47
N GLY A 161 -16.04 -0.40 7.15
CA GLY A 161 -16.46 -1.57 6.38
C GLY A 161 -15.47 -2.72 6.46
N SER A 162 -14.16 -2.42 6.43
CA SER A 162 -13.08 -3.41 6.56
C SER A 162 -13.08 -4.09 7.93
N ILE A 163 -13.28 -3.34 9.03
CA ILE A 163 -13.38 -3.92 10.37
C ILE A 163 -14.62 -4.81 10.49
N LEU A 164 -15.78 -4.38 9.99
CA LEU A 164 -17.05 -5.11 10.11
C LEU A 164 -17.14 -6.39 9.26
N ILE A 165 -16.14 -6.67 8.40
CA ILE A 165 -16.06 -7.93 7.65
C ILE A 165 -15.50 -9.06 8.53
N TYR A 166 -14.75 -8.73 9.58
CA TYR A 166 -14.14 -9.66 10.52
C TYR A 166 -14.89 -9.70 11.84
#